data_AF-A0A382EBG0-F1
#
_entry.id   AF-A0A382EBG0-F1
#
_cell.length_a   1.000
_cell.length_b   1.000
_cell.length_c   1.000
_cell.angle_alpha   90.00
_cell.angle_beta   90.00
_cell.angle_gamma   90.00
#
_symmetry.space_group_name_H-M   'P 1'
#
loop_
_entity.id
_entity.type
_entity.pdbx_description
1 polymer ?
#
loop_
_entity_poly.entity_id
_entity_poly.type
_entity_poly.pdbx_seq_one_letter_code
_entity_poly.pdbx_strand_id
1 'polypeptide(L)' 'MPGLTGTINMARVSLQANQRAIELAGHNLANVSNPAYSRQRLSLQTAQGVPSEHGT' A
#
# COMPACT_ATOMS: atom_id res chain seq x y z
N MET A 1 -18.17 11.63 -6.49
CA MET A 1 -17.41 11.28 -5.26
C MET A 1 -17.68 9.81 -4.93
N PRO A 2 -16.69 9.01 -4.48
CA PRO A 2 -16.97 7.64 -4.06
C PRO A 2 -17.96 7.69 -2.89
N GLY A 3 -19.08 6.94 -2.99
CA GLY A 3 -20.00 6.76 -1.87
C GLY A 3 -19.34 5.99 -0.72
N LEU A 4 -20.08 5.75 0.37
CA LEU A 4 -19.59 5.05 1.58
C LEU A 4 -18.80 3.76 1.27
N THR A 5 -19.34 2.92 0.37
CA THR A 5 -18.70 1.66 -0.05
C THR A 5 -17.36 1.89 -0.74
N GLY A 6 -17.26 2.94 -1.56
CA GLY A 6 -16.02 3.37 -2.21
C GLY A 6 -14.97 3.82 -1.20
N THR A 7 -15.38 4.62 -0.20
CA THR A 7 -14.46 5.06 0.86
C THR A 7 -13.95 3.91 1.73
N ILE A 8 -14.80 2.94 2.09
CA ILE A 8 -14.39 1.75 2.86
C ILE A 8 -13.43 0.87 2.05
N ASN A 9 -13.68 0.70 0.75
CA ASN A 9 -12.76 -0.02 -0.13
C ASN A 9 -11.38 0.66 -0.16
N MET A 10 -11.33 1.98 -0.31
CA MET A 10 -10.07 2.72 -0.29
C MET A 10 -9.34 2.60 1.06
N ALA A 11 -10.06 2.67 2.17
CA ALA A 11 -9.48 2.47 3.51
C ALA A 11 -8.86 1.07 3.65
N ARG A 12 -9.57 0.02 3.20
CA ARG A 12 -9.07 -1.36 3.23
C ARG A 12 -7.81 -1.54 2.38
N VAL A 13 -7.79 -1.01 1.16
CA VAL A 13 -6.59 -1.08 0.29
C VAL A 13 -5.41 -0.35 0.94
N SER A 14 -5.66 0.82 1.54
CA SER A 14 -4.63 1.59 2.24
C SER A 14 -4.07 0.83 3.44
N LEU A 15 -4.93 0.17 4.23
CA LEU A 15 -4.50 -0.66 5.35
C LEU A 15 -3.63 -1.83 4.88
N GLN A 16 -4.04 -2.50 3.82
CA GLN A 16 -3.28 -3.62 3.25
C GLN A 16 -1.91 -3.16 2.73
N ALA A 17 -1.84 -1.99 2.06
CA ALA A 17 -0.57 -1.42 1.60
C ALA A 17 0.38 -1.13 2.78
N ASN A 18 -0.14 -0.57 3.88
CA ASN A 18 0.64 -0.34 5.09
C ASN A 18 1.12 -1.64 5.74
N GLN A 19 0.28 -2.68 5.78
CA GLN A 19 0.68 -3.98 6.32
C GLN A 19 1.87 -4.57 5.56
N ARG A 20 1.85 -4.49 4.21
CA ARG A 20 2.99 -4.90 3.38
C ARG A 20 4.24 -4.08 3.62
N ALA A 21 4.11 -2.77 3.83
CA ALA A 21 5.24 -1.91 4.15
C ALA A 21 5.89 -2.30 5.49
N ILE A 22 5.09 -2.67 6.49
CA ILE A 22 5.56 -3.15 7.80
C ILE A 22 6.29 -4.49 7.66
N GLU A 23 5.72 -5.44 6.90
CA GLU A 23 6.37 -6.74 6.63
C GLU A 23 7.76 -6.54 6.01
N LEU A 24 7.87 -5.65 5.01
CA LEU A 24 9.13 -5.34 4.35
C LEU A 24 10.13 -4.67 5.30
N ALA A 25 9.67 -3.73 6.12
CA ALA A 25 10.50 -3.08 7.12
C ALA A 25 11.04 -4.09 8.14
N GLY A 26 10.19 -5.02 8.61
CA GLY A 26 10.58 -6.10 9.51
C GLY A 26 11.61 -7.03 8.87
N HIS A 27 11.41 -7.40 7.61
CA HIS A 27 12.36 -8.23 6.88
C HIS A 27 13.72 -7.54 6.69
N ASN A 28 13.73 -6.23 6.36
CA ASN A 28 14.95 -5.44 6.27
C ASN A 28 15.68 -5.36 7.62
N LEU A 29 14.94 -5.16 8.71
CA LEU A 29 15.50 -5.07 10.06
C LEU A 29 16.09 -6.40 10.52
N ALA A 30 15.39 -7.51 10.28
CA ALA A 30 15.85 -8.85 10.63
C ALA A 30 17.17 -9.23 9.94
N ASN A 31 17.43 -8.67 8.76
CA ASN A 31 18.63 -8.94 7.97
C ASN A 31 19.69 -7.83 8.04
N VAL A 32 19.57 -6.86 8.96
CA VAL A 32 20.47 -5.70 9.03
C VAL A 32 21.94 -6.08 9.29
N SER A 33 22.18 -7.21 9.97
CA SER A 33 23.52 -7.70 10.30
C SER A 33 24.14 -8.57 9.21
N ASN A 34 23.39 -8.92 8.15
CA ASN A 34 23.91 -9.68 7.02
C ASN A 34 24.58 -8.73 6.01
N PRO A 35 25.93 -8.73 5.87
CA PRO A 35 26.63 -7.78 5.00
C PRO A 35 26.31 -7.96 3.51
N ALA A 36 25.88 -9.16 3.11
CA ALA A 36 25.48 -9.46 1.74
C ALA A 36 24.02 -9.09 1.44
N TYR A 37 23.25 -8.64 2.43
CA TYR A 37 21.85 -8.29 2.26
C TYR A 37 21.68 -6.86 1.70
N SER A 38 20.93 -6.75 0.62
CA SER A 38 20.46 -5.47 0.09
C SER A 38 19.02 -5.23 0.52
N ARG A 39 18.77 -4.06 1.12
CA ARG A 39 17.42 -3.69 1.60
C ARG A 39 16.45 -3.58 0.45
N GLN A 40 15.26 -4.13 0.64
CA GLN A 40 14.16 -4.01 -0.29
C GLN A 40 13.33 -2.77 0.03
N ARG A 41 12.76 -2.13 -1.00
CA ARG A 41 11.88 -0.96 -0.85
C ARG A 41 10.57 -1.19 -1.57
N LEU A 42 9.48 -0.83 -0.92
CA LEU A 42 8.15 -0.89 -1.51
C LEU A 42 7.90 0.39 -2.30
N SER A 43 7.54 0.24 -3.58
CA SER A 43 7.07 1.34 -4.41
C SER A 43 5.55 1.31 -4.45
N LEU A 44 4.91 2.28 -3.80
CA LEU A 44 3.46 2.43 -3.80
C LEU A 44 3.05 3.40 -4.92
N GLN A 45 1.99 3.04 -5.62
CA GLN A 45 1.41 3.85 -6.69
C GLN A 45 -0.09 4.02 -6.44
N THR A 46 -0.63 5.13 -6.93
CA THR A 46 -2.08 5.37 -6.90
C THR A 46 -2.80 4.33 -7.74
N ALA A 47 -3.88 3.78 -7.22
CA ALA A 47 -4.77 2.93 -8.00
C ALA A 47 -5.39 3.72 -9.16
N GLN A 48 -5.71 3.02 -10.25
CA GLN A 48 -6.43 3.61 -11.38
C GLN A 48 -7.75 4.23 -10.90
N GLY A 49 -8.02 5.47 -11.32
CA GLY A 49 -9.26 6.16 -10.98
C GLY A 49 -10.45 5.43 -11.59
N VAL A 50 -11.42 5.04 -10.77
CA VAL A 50 -12.68 4.49 -11.26
C VAL A 50 -13.56 5.66 -11.73
N PRO A 51 -13.98 5.72 -13.00
CA PRO A 51 -14.88 6.77 -13.46
C PRO A 51 -16.21 6.68 -12.72
N SER A 52 -16.63 7.77 -12.07
CA SER A 52 -17.95 7.86 -11.45
C SER A 52 -18.95 8.38 -12.48
N GLU A 53 -20.02 7.63 -12.72
CA GLU A 53 -21.04 7.86 -13.75
C GLU A 53 -21.82 9.17 -13.62
N HIS A 54 -21.85 9.82 -12.46
CA HIS A 54 -22.55 11.08 -12.27
C HIS A 54 -21.58 12.26 -12.10
N GLY A 55 -21.27 12.87 -13.25
CA GLY A 55 -20.83 14.26 -13.37
C GLY A 55 -21.91 15.05 -14.12
N THR A 56 -23.00 15.38 -13.43
CA THR A 56 -23.93 16.48 -13.72
C THR A 56 -24.25 17.17 -12.41
#